data_AF-A0AAD0FVN5-F1
#
_entry.id   AF-A0AAD0FVN5-F1
#
_cell.length_a   1.000
_cell.length_b   1.000
_cell.length_c   1.000
_cell.angle_alpha   90.00
_cell.angle_beta   90.00
_cell.angle_gamma   90.00
#
_symmetry.space_group_name_H-M   'P 1'
#
loop_
_entity.id
_entity.type
_entity.pdbx_description
1 polymer ?
#
loop_
_entity_poly.entity_id
_entity_poly.type
_entity_poly.pdbx_seq_one_letter_code
_entity_poly.pdbx_strand_id
1 'polypeptide(L)'
;MFEQVFSHIQHNYNLSPTVEVGERDSLCRFCKLNDVKFNKKRAHSFPEFLGNKSIFTVNECDECNARFSKIEKDLSNFIPPTIITRLRGKKGYRPNYIKGGSKVYGDDQFITLIQEKSSEKSSLNFSSQTFDMVKVYKAILKSLISILPDEKLKEFSTAIGWLRSNQNFESLNHFPVFWCGYRMPDVNFPIKMEIELTREISDNHIIYILYCQFNNFFIYFPFSPTSKLFFKAEQLASKAIAENIHYEKVDCGDVITSHSYKINLPLGEPDITSREELTIEQLNNILKNRE
;
A
#
# COMPACT_ATOMS: atom_id res chain seq x y z
N MET A 1 5.99 -12.04 24.67
CA MET A 1 7.13 -11.08 24.61
C MET A 1 6.95 -10.24 23.37
N PHE A 2 7.00 -8.90 23.49
CA PHE A 2 6.79 -7.95 22.40
C PHE A 2 8.12 -7.28 22.02
N GLU A 3 8.43 -7.22 20.73
CA GLU A 3 9.68 -6.73 20.15
C GLU A 3 9.33 -5.75 19.03
N GLN A 4 9.83 -4.51 19.09
CA GLN A 4 9.78 -3.59 17.95
C GLN A 4 10.94 -3.91 17.02
N VAL A 5 10.64 -4.49 15.85
CA VAL A 5 11.64 -4.96 14.88
C VAL A 5 12.08 -3.84 13.95
N PHE A 6 11.15 -2.99 13.54
CA PHE A 6 11.42 -1.86 12.64
C PHE A 6 10.45 -0.71 12.95
N SER A 7 10.92 0.52 12.88
CA SER A 7 10.08 1.71 12.92
C SER A 7 10.70 2.80 12.06
N HIS A 8 9.90 3.42 11.21
CA HIS A 8 10.35 4.52 10.36
C HIS A 8 9.21 5.48 10.05
N ILE A 9 9.50 6.77 10.14
CA ILE A 9 8.58 7.84 9.75
C ILE A 9 9.26 8.75 8.72
N GLN A 10 8.56 9.00 7.62
CA GLN A 10 8.95 9.91 6.56
C GLN A 10 7.86 10.97 6.41
N HIS A 11 8.23 12.25 6.44
CA HIS A 11 7.32 13.37 6.21
C HIS A 11 7.52 13.99 4.83
N ASN A 12 6.45 14.44 4.20
CA ASN A 12 6.47 15.27 2.99
C ASN A 12 7.36 14.71 1.84
N TYR A 13 7.42 13.38 1.69
CA TYR A 13 8.29 12.71 0.72
C TYR A 13 9.78 13.06 0.85
N ASN A 14 10.21 13.49 2.04
CA ASN A 14 11.61 13.78 2.32
C ASN A 14 12.46 12.50 2.23
N LEU A 15 13.68 12.63 1.70
CA LEU A 15 14.62 11.52 1.68
C LEU A 15 15.22 11.23 3.07
N SER A 16 15.24 12.24 3.95
CA SER A 16 15.84 12.15 5.28
C SER A 16 14.76 12.06 6.38
N PRO A 17 14.94 11.19 7.39
CA PRO A 17 16.05 10.25 7.55
C PRO A 17 15.96 9.10 6.53
N THR A 18 17.09 8.70 5.92
CA THR A 18 17.16 7.51 5.07
C THR A 18 17.54 6.29 5.91
N VAL A 19 16.90 5.15 5.65
CA VAL A 19 17.21 3.86 6.26
C VAL A 19 17.61 2.87 5.17
N GLU A 20 18.76 2.24 5.36
CA GLU A 20 19.24 1.11 4.56
C GLU A 20 19.08 -0.17 5.39
N VAL A 21 18.40 -1.17 4.83
CA VAL A 21 18.17 -2.48 5.44
C VAL A 21 18.98 -3.54 4.72
N GLY A 22 19.64 -4.39 5.51
CA GLY A 22 20.49 -5.50 5.05
C GLY A 22 21.97 -5.14 5.04
N GLU A 23 22.79 -6.17 4.85
CA GLU A 23 24.25 -6.02 4.78
C GLU A 23 24.73 -5.89 3.32
N ARG A 24 25.60 -4.92 3.04
CA ARG A 24 26.21 -4.81 1.70
C ARG A 24 27.16 -5.97 1.45
N ASP A 25 27.29 -6.35 0.18
CA ASP A 25 28.15 -7.47 -0.25
C ASP A 25 27.79 -8.82 0.40
N SER A 26 26.56 -8.96 0.91
CA SER A 26 26.02 -10.20 1.46
C SER A 26 25.30 -11.05 0.41
N LEU A 27 24.83 -12.24 0.82
CA LEU A 27 23.85 -13.00 0.05
C LEU A 27 22.59 -12.18 -0.21
N CYS A 28 21.99 -12.36 -1.38
CA CYS A 28 20.67 -11.77 -1.64
C CYS A 28 19.66 -12.26 -0.61
N ARG A 29 18.94 -11.34 0.02
CA ARG A 29 18.07 -11.70 1.15
C ARG A 29 16.90 -12.61 0.79
N PHE A 30 16.49 -12.62 -0.47
CA PHE A 30 15.41 -13.45 -1.00
C PHE A 30 15.91 -14.76 -1.64
N CYS A 31 16.86 -14.70 -2.57
CA CYS A 31 17.32 -15.91 -3.25
C CYS A 31 18.47 -16.65 -2.54
N LYS A 32 19.12 -16.01 -1.57
CA LYS A 32 20.28 -16.53 -0.82
C LYS A 32 21.49 -16.90 -1.68
N LEU A 33 21.58 -16.36 -2.90
CA LEU A 33 22.73 -16.51 -3.79
C LEU A 33 23.72 -15.34 -3.61
N ASN A 34 25.01 -15.61 -3.75
CA ASN A 34 26.14 -14.65 -3.74
C ASN A 34 26.51 -14.17 -5.14
N ASP A 35 26.48 -15.03 -6.15
CA ASP A 35 26.90 -14.73 -7.54
C ASP A 35 25.79 -14.02 -8.34
N VAL A 36 25.23 -12.97 -7.74
CA VAL A 36 24.13 -12.20 -8.33
C VAL A 36 24.49 -10.72 -8.43
N LYS A 37 23.92 -10.06 -9.43
CA LYS A 37 24.11 -8.63 -9.61
C LYS A 37 23.22 -7.87 -8.62
N PHE A 38 23.81 -6.89 -7.97
CA PHE A 38 23.13 -5.90 -7.16
C PHE A 38 23.23 -4.56 -7.88
N ASN A 39 22.09 -4.00 -8.30
CA ASN A 39 22.07 -2.64 -8.82
C ASN A 39 22.55 -1.68 -7.72
N LYS A 40 23.49 -0.80 -8.06
CA LYS A 40 23.92 0.30 -7.17
C LYS A 40 22.77 1.24 -6.80
N LYS A 41 21.69 1.25 -7.61
CA LYS A 41 20.44 1.89 -7.25
C LYS A 41 19.73 1.01 -6.22
N ARG A 42 19.78 1.47 -4.97
CA ARG A 42 19.05 0.95 -3.81
C ARG A 42 17.66 0.43 -4.20
N ALA A 43 17.40 -0.85 -3.97
CA ALA A 43 16.07 -1.41 -4.15
C ALA A 43 15.14 -0.79 -3.10
N HIS A 44 13.95 -0.36 -3.49
CA HIS A 44 13.01 0.21 -2.53
C HIS A 44 12.37 -0.92 -1.73
N SER A 45 12.47 -0.88 -0.40
CA SER A 45 11.84 -1.90 0.46
C SER A 45 10.32 -1.86 0.31
N PHE A 46 9.77 -0.65 0.23
CA PHE A 46 8.38 -0.36 -0.16
C PHE A 46 8.33 0.29 -1.54
N PRO A 47 7.39 -0.08 -2.42
CA PRO A 47 7.26 0.53 -3.74
C PRO A 47 7.17 2.06 -3.71
N GLU A 48 7.81 2.74 -4.66
CA GLU A 48 7.81 4.21 -4.75
C GLU A 48 6.39 4.79 -4.95
N PHE A 49 5.44 4.03 -5.51
CA PHE A 49 4.05 4.47 -5.65
C PHE A 49 3.32 4.61 -4.31
N LEU A 50 3.84 4.00 -3.24
CA LEU A 50 3.35 4.20 -1.87
C LEU A 50 3.93 5.47 -1.22
N GLY A 51 4.75 6.23 -1.95
CA GLY A 51 5.40 7.43 -1.43
C GLY A 51 6.73 7.18 -0.72
N ASN A 52 7.27 5.96 -0.76
CA ASN A 52 8.56 5.66 -0.17
C ASN A 52 9.70 6.39 -0.91
N LYS A 53 10.47 7.19 -0.18
CA LYS A 53 11.70 7.88 -0.62
C LYS A 53 12.89 7.60 0.28
N SER A 54 12.68 6.93 1.41
CA SER A 54 13.66 6.86 2.49
C SER A 54 14.00 5.45 2.96
N ILE A 55 13.22 4.42 2.64
CA ILE A 55 13.49 3.03 3.07
C ILE A 55 14.00 2.20 1.89
N PHE A 56 15.20 1.66 2.05
CA PHE A 56 15.90 0.95 0.99
C PHE A 56 16.47 -0.38 1.47
N THR A 57 16.44 -1.37 0.61
CA THR A 57 17.10 -2.66 0.80
C THR A 57 18.42 -2.66 0.03
N VAL A 58 19.53 -3.01 0.68
CA VAL A 58 20.87 -3.00 0.06
C VAL A 58 21.33 -4.37 -0.44
N ASN A 59 20.70 -5.45 0.00
CA ASN A 59 21.02 -6.84 -0.39
C ASN A 59 19.85 -7.54 -1.11
N GLU A 60 19.15 -6.82 -1.98
CA GLU A 60 18.19 -7.40 -2.94
C GLU A 60 18.82 -7.44 -4.33
N CYS A 61 18.93 -8.63 -4.93
CA CYS A 61 19.51 -8.77 -6.26
C CYS A 61 18.56 -8.36 -7.38
N ASP A 62 19.12 -8.08 -8.56
CA ASP A 62 18.40 -7.58 -9.72
C ASP A 62 17.28 -8.53 -10.19
N GLU A 63 17.52 -9.84 -10.14
CA GLU A 63 16.51 -10.84 -10.54
C GLU A 63 15.31 -10.84 -9.59
N CYS A 64 15.56 -10.78 -8.27
CA CYS A 64 14.49 -10.72 -7.28
C CYS A 64 13.73 -9.40 -7.41
N ASN A 65 14.43 -8.27 -7.53
CA ASN A 65 13.81 -6.96 -7.74
C ASN A 65 12.94 -6.92 -9.00
N ALA A 66 13.43 -7.45 -10.12
CA ALA A 66 12.67 -7.54 -11.37
C ALA A 66 11.45 -8.46 -11.25
N ARG A 67 11.57 -9.56 -10.49
CA ARG A 67 10.45 -10.47 -10.21
C ARG A 67 9.39 -9.77 -9.37
N PHE A 68 9.78 -9.09 -8.29
CA PHE A 68 8.84 -8.45 -7.38
C PHE A 68 8.20 -7.20 -7.98
N SER A 69 8.89 -6.47 -8.85
CA SER A 69 8.32 -5.36 -9.62
C SER A 69 7.04 -5.75 -10.40
N LYS A 70 6.90 -7.04 -10.79
CA LYS A 70 5.71 -7.54 -11.50
C LYS A 70 4.50 -7.70 -10.57
N ILE A 71 4.70 -8.17 -9.34
CA ILE A 71 3.61 -8.34 -8.34
C ILE A 71 3.24 -7.01 -7.68
N GLU A 72 4.20 -6.08 -7.55
CA GLU A 72 3.97 -4.72 -7.04
C GLU A 72 2.99 -3.94 -7.93
N LYS A 73 2.87 -4.29 -9.22
CA LYS A 73 1.87 -3.71 -10.13
C LYS A 73 0.44 -4.01 -9.66
N ASP A 74 0.16 -5.24 -9.25
CA ASP A 74 -1.16 -5.63 -8.75
C ASP A 74 -1.49 -4.90 -7.45
N LEU A 75 -0.52 -4.74 -6.54
CA LEU A 75 -0.67 -3.89 -5.35
C LEU A 75 -0.98 -2.43 -5.72
N SER A 76 -0.31 -1.87 -6.73
CA SER A 76 -0.60 -0.51 -7.22
C SER A 76 -2.02 -0.36 -7.78
N ASN A 77 -2.60 -1.44 -8.32
CA ASN A 77 -3.97 -1.46 -8.83
C ASN A 77 -5.00 -1.71 -7.73
N PHE A 78 -4.63 -2.40 -6.64
CA PHE A 78 -5.46 -2.60 -5.45
C PHE A 78 -5.66 -1.31 -4.65
N ILE A 79 -4.63 -0.48 -4.54
CA ILE A 79 -4.66 0.73 -3.70
C ILE A 79 -5.73 1.72 -4.16
N PRO A 80 -6.46 2.36 -3.22
CA PRO A 80 -7.46 3.37 -3.58
C PRO A 80 -6.89 4.54 -4.39
N PRO A 81 -7.72 5.21 -5.20
CA PRO A 81 -7.29 6.30 -6.06
C PRO A 81 -6.74 7.50 -5.26
N THR A 82 -5.96 8.34 -5.93
CA THR A 82 -5.26 9.49 -5.33
C THR A 82 -6.20 10.53 -4.72
N ILE A 83 -7.47 10.58 -5.17
CA ILE A 83 -8.53 11.37 -4.52
C ILE A 83 -8.77 11.00 -3.05
N ILE A 84 -8.46 9.76 -2.65
CA ILE A 84 -8.57 9.28 -1.27
C ILE A 84 -7.18 9.30 -0.65
N THR A 85 -6.22 8.64 -1.31
CA THR A 85 -4.92 8.35 -0.71
C THR A 85 -3.96 9.54 -0.71
N ARG A 86 -4.15 10.51 -1.61
CA ARG A 86 -3.21 11.62 -1.87
C ARG A 86 -1.79 11.15 -2.16
N LEU A 87 -1.61 9.94 -2.69
CA LEU A 87 -0.27 9.38 -2.93
C LEU A 87 0.36 9.92 -4.21
N ARG A 88 1.52 10.55 -4.05
CA ARG A 88 2.38 11.01 -5.14
C ARG A 88 3.42 9.94 -5.50
N GLY A 89 3.28 9.36 -6.69
CA GLY A 89 4.28 8.46 -7.26
C GLY A 89 5.37 9.21 -8.04
N LYS A 90 6.24 8.45 -8.70
CA LYS A 90 7.36 8.97 -9.52
C LYS A 90 6.92 9.96 -10.61
N LYS A 91 5.76 9.71 -11.23
CA LYS A 91 5.19 10.53 -12.31
C LYS A 91 4.11 11.50 -11.80
N GLY A 92 4.09 11.79 -10.50
CA GLY A 92 3.05 12.61 -9.86
C GLY A 92 1.86 11.77 -9.37
N TYR A 93 0.69 12.41 -9.26
CA TYR A 93 -0.55 11.79 -8.82
C TYR A 93 -1.18 11.00 -9.96
N ARG A 94 -1.42 9.70 -9.75
CA ARG A 94 -1.99 8.81 -10.77
C ARG A 94 -3.44 9.22 -11.08
N PRO A 95 -3.78 9.54 -12.33
CA PRO A 95 -5.16 9.80 -12.74
C PRO A 95 -5.94 8.50 -12.93
N ASN A 96 -7.23 8.58 -12.63
CA ASN A 96 -8.22 7.59 -13.01
C ASN A 96 -8.97 8.10 -14.24
N TYR A 97 -9.00 7.29 -15.29
CA TYR A 97 -9.66 7.63 -16.54
C TYR A 97 -11.11 7.20 -16.50
N ILE A 98 -11.96 8.06 -17.04
CA ILE A 98 -13.41 7.90 -17.12
C ILE A 98 -13.78 7.72 -18.59
N LYS A 99 -14.89 7.03 -18.86
CA LYS A 99 -15.43 6.90 -20.23
C LYS A 99 -15.61 8.29 -20.86
N GLY A 100 -15.14 8.44 -22.09
CA GLY A 100 -15.21 9.69 -22.83
C GLY A 100 -13.97 10.58 -22.72
N GLY A 101 -12.87 10.08 -22.17
CA GLY A 101 -11.56 10.76 -22.16
C GLY A 101 -11.31 11.60 -20.91
N SER A 102 -12.35 11.88 -20.11
CA SER A 102 -12.24 12.59 -18.84
C SER A 102 -11.34 11.86 -17.84
N LYS A 103 -10.71 12.59 -16.93
CA LYS A 103 -9.87 12.02 -15.87
C LYS A 103 -10.00 12.76 -14.55
N VAL A 104 -9.80 12.03 -13.46
CA VAL A 104 -9.85 12.56 -12.09
C VAL A 104 -8.65 12.10 -11.28
N TYR A 105 -8.09 13.00 -10.46
CA TYR A 105 -7.05 12.70 -9.48
C TYR A 105 -7.13 13.67 -8.31
N GLY A 106 -6.58 13.28 -7.17
CA GLY A 106 -6.39 14.15 -6.01
C GLY A 106 -4.92 14.40 -5.75
N ASP A 107 -4.59 15.61 -5.34
CA ASP A 107 -3.28 15.99 -4.83
C ASP A 107 -3.35 16.40 -3.36
N ASP A 108 -2.38 17.19 -2.90
CA ASP A 108 -2.29 17.59 -1.51
C ASP A 108 -3.36 18.62 -1.12
N GLN A 109 -4.01 19.29 -2.08
CA GLN A 109 -4.93 20.40 -1.82
C GLN A 109 -6.27 20.21 -2.53
N PHE A 110 -6.24 19.68 -3.75
CA PHE A 110 -7.37 19.67 -4.66
C PHE A 110 -7.66 18.28 -5.22
N ILE A 111 -8.88 18.14 -5.69
CA ILE A 111 -9.34 17.11 -6.61
C ILE A 111 -9.55 17.79 -7.95
N THR A 112 -8.77 17.37 -8.93
CA THR A 112 -8.87 17.89 -10.28
C THR A 112 -9.74 16.97 -11.13
N LEU A 113 -10.77 17.54 -11.75
CA LEU A 113 -11.55 16.91 -12.80
C LEU A 113 -11.23 17.57 -14.14
N ILE A 114 -10.79 16.78 -15.12
CA ILE A 114 -10.60 17.23 -16.50
C ILE A 114 -11.65 16.54 -17.35
N GLN A 115 -12.58 17.30 -17.92
CA GLN A 115 -13.64 16.81 -18.79
C GLN A 115 -13.28 17.06 -20.27
N GLU A 116 -13.34 16.03 -21.12
CA GLU A 116 -13.16 16.21 -22.57
C GLU A 116 -14.47 16.47 -23.33
N LYS A 117 -15.62 16.18 -22.71
CA LYS A 117 -16.96 16.45 -23.27
C LYS A 117 -17.86 17.00 -22.17
N SER A 118 -18.57 18.08 -22.47
CA SER A 118 -19.59 18.67 -21.59
C SER A 118 -20.75 17.68 -21.43
N SER A 119 -20.71 16.90 -20.36
CA SER A 119 -21.87 16.13 -19.93
C SER A 119 -22.22 16.57 -18.53
N GLU A 120 -23.46 17.02 -18.35
CA GLU A 120 -24.09 17.40 -17.08
C GLU A 120 -24.28 16.16 -16.17
N LYS A 121 -23.17 15.52 -15.78
CA LYS A 121 -23.22 14.36 -14.90
C LYS A 121 -22.91 14.80 -13.47
N SER A 122 -23.90 14.66 -12.60
CA SER A 122 -23.79 14.82 -11.14
C SER A 122 -22.96 13.73 -10.46
N SER A 123 -22.48 12.72 -11.19
CA SER A 123 -21.61 11.67 -10.66
C SER A 123 -20.56 11.16 -11.64
N LEU A 124 -19.39 10.87 -11.08
CA LEU A 124 -18.25 10.25 -11.74
C LEU A 124 -18.15 8.79 -11.29
N ASN A 125 -18.08 7.89 -12.27
CA ASN A 125 -17.89 6.46 -12.02
C ASN A 125 -16.63 6.01 -12.76
N PHE A 126 -15.73 5.34 -12.03
CA PHE A 126 -14.55 4.71 -12.61
C PHE A 126 -14.18 3.47 -11.80
N SER A 127 -13.39 2.61 -12.41
CA SER A 127 -12.90 1.39 -11.77
C SER A 127 -11.38 1.37 -11.82
N SER A 128 -10.78 0.70 -10.85
CA SER A 128 -9.36 0.37 -10.92
C SER A 128 -9.10 -0.54 -12.11
N GLN A 129 -7.82 -0.66 -12.50
CA GLN A 129 -7.42 -1.82 -13.29
C GLN A 129 -7.62 -3.09 -12.46
N THR A 130 -7.76 -4.22 -13.15
CA THR A 130 -7.82 -5.52 -12.48
C THR A 130 -6.50 -5.81 -11.76
N PHE A 131 -6.63 -6.57 -10.67
CA PHE A 131 -5.51 -7.06 -9.89
C PHE A 131 -5.81 -8.47 -9.37
N ASP A 132 -4.73 -9.22 -9.17
CA ASP A 132 -4.71 -10.56 -8.60
C ASP A 132 -4.36 -10.48 -7.11
N MET A 133 -5.28 -10.96 -6.26
CA MET A 133 -5.11 -10.90 -4.80
C MET A 133 -3.91 -11.69 -4.28
N VAL A 134 -3.50 -12.76 -4.96
CA VAL A 134 -2.27 -13.50 -4.62
C VAL A 134 -1.06 -12.60 -4.75
N LYS A 135 -1.01 -11.79 -5.81
CA LYS A 135 0.10 -10.87 -6.07
C LYS A 135 0.08 -9.65 -5.15
N VAL A 136 -1.11 -9.14 -4.83
CA VAL A 136 -1.29 -8.08 -3.81
C VAL A 136 -0.71 -8.54 -2.48
N TYR A 137 -1.12 -9.72 -2.00
CA TYR A 137 -0.62 -10.29 -0.75
C TYR A 137 0.89 -10.53 -0.77
N LYS A 138 1.41 -11.10 -1.87
CA LYS A 138 2.85 -11.29 -2.07
C LYS A 138 3.63 -9.97 -2.02
N ALA A 139 3.10 -8.89 -2.59
CA ALA A 139 3.77 -7.58 -2.58
C ALA A 139 3.83 -6.97 -1.17
N ILE A 140 2.79 -7.14 -0.35
CA ILE A 140 2.79 -6.71 1.05
C ILE A 140 3.80 -7.57 1.85
N LEU A 141 3.77 -8.90 1.68
CA LEU A 141 4.72 -9.81 2.31
C LEU A 141 6.17 -9.52 1.92
N LYS A 142 6.43 -9.19 0.64
CA LYS A 142 7.75 -8.73 0.17
C LYS A 142 8.19 -7.49 0.95
N SER A 143 7.30 -6.53 1.16
CA SER A 143 7.62 -5.29 1.89
C SER A 143 7.97 -5.58 3.34
N LEU A 144 7.23 -6.47 4.02
CA LEU A 144 7.57 -6.96 5.36
C LEU A 144 8.96 -7.59 5.39
N ILE A 145 9.24 -8.55 4.50
CA ILE A 145 10.53 -9.24 4.45
C ILE A 145 11.67 -8.26 4.11
N SER A 146 11.38 -7.22 3.33
CA SER A 146 12.35 -6.18 2.93
C SER A 146 12.78 -5.25 4.07
N ILE A 147 12.11 -5.28 5.22
CA ILE A 147 12.50 -4.47 6.40
C ILE A 147 12.94 -5.32 7.60
N LEU A 148 12.90 -6.65 7.47
CA LEU A 148 13.42 -7.54 8.50
C LEU A 148 14.93 -7.35 8.66
N PRO A 149 15.48 -7.47 9.88
CA PRO A 149 16.90 -7.66 10.05
C PRO A 149 17.32 -9.07 9.60
N ASP A 150 18.56 -9.23 9.17
CA ASP A 150 19.00 -10.42 8.43
C ASP A 150 18.96 -11.70 9.29
N GLU A 151 19.13 -11.59 10.62
CA GLU A 151 19.02 -12.69 11.57
C GLU A 151 17.62 -13.32 11.64
N LYS A 152 16.56 -12.55 11.38
CA LYS A 152 15.16 -13.03 11.40
C LYS A 152 14.74 -13.67 10.08
N LEU A 153 15.49 -13.46 8.99
CA LEU A 153 15.13 -13.99 7.66
C LEU A 153 15.03 -15.52 7.61
N LYS A 154 15.75 -16.23 8.50
CA LYS A 154 15.68 -17.69 8.59
C LYS A 154 14.28 -18.18 8.92
N GLU A 155 13.55 -17.44 9.76
CA GLU A 155 12.15 -17.74 10.11
C GLU A 155 11.26 -17.72 8.86
N PHE A 156 11.56 -16.87 7.88
CA PHE A 156 10.77 -16.67 6.66
C PHE A 156 11.15 -17.57 5.48
N SER A 157 11.99 -18.58 5.66
CA SER A 157 12.52 -19.38 4.53
C SER A 157 11.41 -19.98 3.65
N THR A 158 10.37 -20.57 4.25
CA THR A 158 9.19 -21.10 3.54
C THR A 158 8.40 -20.00 2.83
N ALA A 159 8.16 -18.88 3.53
CA ALA A 159 7.44 -17.73 3.01
C ALA A 159 8.16 -17.07 1.83
N ILE A 160 9.49 -16.97 1.87
CA ILE A 160 10.34 -16.49 0.79
C ILE A 160 10.28 -17.44 -0.42
N GLY A 161 10.29 -18.75 -0.18
CA GLY A 161 10.09 -19.76 -1.22
C GLY A 161 8.77 -19.57 -1.96
N TRP A 162 7.67 -19.40 -1.22
CA TRP A 162 6.34 -19.15 -1.78
C TRP A 162 6.23 -17.78 -2.47
N LEU A 163 6.79 -16.73 -1.87
CA LEU A 163 6.83 -15.39 -2.44
C LEU A 163 7.52 -15.38 -3.81
N ARG A 164 8.58 -16.18 -3.96
CA ARG A 164 9.30 -16.32 -5.22
C ARG A 164 8.60 -17.26 -6.21
N SER A 165 7.70 -18.13 -5.78
CA SER A 165 7.02 -19.08 -6.66
C SER A 165 5.80 -18.44 -7.36
N ASN A 166 5.26 -19.12 -8.37
CA ASN A 166 3.99 -18.76 -9.00
C ASN A 166 2.79 -19.46 -8.33
N GLN A 167 2.96 -20.01 -7.13
CA GLN A 167 1.89 -20.76 -6.46
C GLN A 167 0.85 -19.82 -5.84
N ASN A 168 -0.36 -20.35 -5.70
CA ASN A 168 -1.53 -19.72 -5.10
C ASN A 168 -1.58 -19.92 -3.57
N PHE A 169 -2.63 -19.42 -2.92
CA PHE A 169 -2.76 -19.48 -1.46
C PHE A 169 -2.90 -20.91 -0.91
N GLU A 170 -3.34 -21.88 -1.71
CA GLU A 170 -3.40 -23.31 -1.30
C GLU A 170 -2.06 -23.85 -0.76
N SER A 171 -0.96 -23.38 -1.35
CA SER A 171 0.40 -23.75 -0.96
C SER A 171 0.98 -22.89 0.18
N LEU A 172 0.28 -21.82 0.57
CA LEU A 172 0.70 -20.95 1.65
C LEU A 172 0.30 -21.60 2.98
N ASN A 173 1.28 -21.80 3.86
CA ASN A 173 1.05 -22.32 5.19
C ASN A 173 0.52 -21.24 6.16
N HIS A 174 -0.38 -20.38 5.68
CA HIS A 174 -0.91 -19.22 6.40
C HIS A 174 -2.28 -18.81 5.84
N PHE A 175 -3.16 -18.26 6.68
CA PHE A 175 -4.43 -17.70 6.21
C PHE A 175 -4.18 -16.33 5.58
N PRO A 176 -4.47 -16.13 4.29
CA PRO A 176 -4.07 -14.91 3.60
C PRO A 176 -5.05 -13.77 3.92
N VAL A 177 -4.90 -13.18 5.10
CA VAL A 177 -5.76 -12.08 5.58
C VAL A 177 -4.92 -10.86 5.91
N PHE A 178 -5.47 -9.69 5.62
CA PHE A 178 -4.93 -8.42 6.10
C PHE A 178 -6.07 -7.41 6.24
N TRP A 179 -5.79 -6.28 6.84
CA TRP A 179 -6.74 -5.19 6.97
C TRP A 179 -6.21 -4.00 6.20
N CYS A 180 -7.09 -3.36 5.44
CA CYS A 180 -6.81 -2.06 4.87
C CYS A 180 -7.84 -1.06 5.34
N GLY A 181 -7.39 0.16 5.58
CA GLY A 181 -8.27 1.26 5.97
C GLY A 181 -7.94 2.49 5.16
N TYR A 182 -8.90 3.39 5.10
CA TYR A 182 -8.66 4.73 4.61
C TYR A 182 -9.33 5.75 5.51
N ARG A 183 -8.68 6.89 5.64
CA ARG A 183 -9.25 8.08 6.25
C ARG A 183 -9.70 9.02 5.13
N MET A 184 -10.82 9.72 5.35
CA MET A 184 -11.20 10.78 4.42
C MET A 184 -10.06 11.81 4.31
N PRO A 185 -9.68 12.21 3.09
CA PRO A 185 -8.60 13.16 2.91
C PRO A 185 -8.95 14.48 3.62
N ASP A 186 -7.99 15.12 4.27
CA ASP A 186 -8.15 16.48 4.82
C ASP A 186 -6.86 17.26 4.54
N VAL A 187 -6.98 18.54 4.17
CA VAL A 187 -5.82 19.40 3.89
C VAL A 187 -4.92 19.58 5.11
N ASN A 188 -5.49 19.47 6.31
CA ASN A 188 -4.77 19.58 7.57
C ASN A 188 -4.05 18.28 7.96
N PHE A 189 -4.37 17.15 7.32
CA PHE A 189 -3.65 15.91 7.59
C PHE A 189 -2.25 15.93 6.98
N PRO A 190 -1.21 15.56 7.77
CA PRO A 190 0.15 15.59 7.30
C PRO A 190 0.39 14.56 6.21
N ILE A 191 1.21 14.92 5.23
CA ILE A 191 1.76 13.99 4.26
C ILE A 191 2.85 13.20 4.97
N LYS A 192 2.60 11.92 5.25
CA LYS A 192 3.57 11.06 5.91
C LYS A 192 3.44 9.61 5.46
N MET A 193 4.57 8.93 5.50
CA MET A 193 4.65 7.48 5.51
C MET A 193 5.16 7.06 6.88
N GLU A 194 4.47 6.14 7.54
CA GLU A 194 4.85 5.59 8.84
C GLU A 194 4.77 4.07 8.74
N ILE A 195 5.86 3.40 9.05
CA ILE A 195 6.00 1.95 8.96
C ILE A 195 6.45 1.44 10.33
N GLU A 196 5.74 0.45 10.85
CA GLU A 196 6.12 -0.25 12.07
C GLU A 196 6.03 -1.75 11.83
N LEU A 197 7.08 -2.47 12.21
CA LEU A 197 7.06 -3.93 12.26
C LEU A 197 7.31 -4.34 13.70
N THR A 198 6.36 -5.05 14.27
CA THR A 198 6.50 -5.65 15.60
C THR A 198 6.52 -7.15 15.46
N ARG A 199 7.14 -7.79 16.45
CA ARG A 199 7.19 -9.23 16.59
C ARG A 199 6.74 -9.58 17.99
N GLU A 200 5.85 -10.55 18.09
CA GLU A 200 5.41 -11.08 19.36
C GLU A 200 5.38 -12.59 19.36
N ILE A 201 5.44 -13.15 20.57
CA ILE A 201 5.25 -14.58 20.81
C ILE A 201 3.97 -14.72 21.63
N SER A 202 2.96 -15.36 21.03
CA SER A 202 1.67 -15.67 21.64
C SER A 202 1.34 -17.15 21.42
N ASP A 203 0.95 -17.86 22.46
CA ASP A 203 0.58 -19.30 22.40
C ASP A 203 1.58 -20.18 21.64
N ASN A 204 2.88 -19.99 21.87
CA ASN A 204 3.99 -20.66 21.16
C ASN A 204 4.09 -20.36 19.65
N HIS A 205 3.40 -19.33 19.17
CA HIS A 205 3.49 -18.87 17.79
C HIS A 205 4.22 -17.54 17.70
N ILE A 206 5.05 -17.40 16.67
CA ILE A 206 5.71 -16.15 16.33
C ILE A 206 4.80 -15.38 15.39
N ILE A 207 4.48 -14.15 15.74
CA ILE A 207 3.61 -13.28 14.96
C ILE A 207 4.39 -12.01 14.65
N TYR A 208 4.45 -11.66 13.37
CA TYR A 208 4.91 -10.37 12.89
C TYR A 208 3.70 -9.53 12.51
N ILE A 209 3.70 -8.27 12.90
CA ILE A 209 2.62 -7.35 12.59
C ILE A 209 3.24 -6.15 11.88
N LEU A 210 2.95 -6.03 10.59
CA LEU A 210 3.33 -4.88 9.79
C LEU A 210 2.17 -3.88 9.78
N TYR A 211 2.40 -2.73 10.40
CA TYR A 211 1.56 -1.55 10.25
C TYR A 211 2.19 -0.59 9.25
N CYS A 212 1.39 -0.13 8.29
CA CYS A 212 1.78 0.88 7.33
C CYS A 212 0.73 1.98 7.27
N GLN A 213 1.16 3.22 7.37
CA GLN A 213 0.40 4.38 6.95
C GLN A 213 1.10 5.01 5.75
N PHE A 214 0.32 5.26 4.70
CA PHE A 214 0.70 5.98 3.49
C PHE A 214 -0.30 7.11 3.29
N ASN A 215 0.00 8.29 3.85
CA ASN A 215 -0.92 9.41 3.95
C ASN A 215 -2.26 9.00 4.60
N ASN A 216 -3.31 8.87 3.78
CA ASN A 216 -4.66 8.50 4.22
C ASN A 216 -4.97 7.01 4.06
N PHE A 217 -4.04 6.22 3.54
CA PHE A 217 -4.21 4.79 3.32
C PHE A 217 -3.43 3.99 4.36
N PHE A 218 -4.05 2.96 4.91
CA PHE A 218 -3.50 2.17 6.00
C PHE A 218 -3.53 0.69 5.65
N ILE A 219 -2.47 -0.03 6.01
CA ILE A 219 -2.39 -1.48 5.94
C ILE A 219 -2.00 -1.99 7.32
N TYR A 220 -2.70 -3.04 7.76
CA TYR A 220 -2.32 -3.84 8.91
C TYR A 220 -2.23 -5.30 8.46
N PHE A 221 -1.02 -5.83 8.50
CA PHE A 221 -0.66 -7.12 7.92
C PHE A 221 -0.01 -8.01 8.97
N PRO A 222 -0.79 -8.85 9.66
CA PRO A 222 -0.26 -9.86 10.54
C PRO A 222 0.22 -11.08 9.74
N PHE A 223 1.34 -11.67 10.14
CA PHE A 223 1.95 -12.81 9.47
C PHE A 223 2.66 -13.71 10.48
N SER A 224 2.40 -15.03 10.41
CA SER A 224 3.15 -16.03 11.17
C SER A 224 4.01 -16.87 10.21
N PRO A 225 5.35 -16.84 10.35
CA PRO A 225 6.23 -17.66 9.53
C PRO A 225 6.17 -19.15 9.90
N THR A 226 5.82 -19.47 11.15
CA THR A 226 5.95 -20.82 11.71
C THR A 226 4.63 -21.58 11.81
N SER A 227 3.49 -20.96 11.52
CA SER A 227 2.17 -21.59 11.70
C SER A 227 1.04 -20.97 10.89
N LYS A 228 0.01 -21.80 10.64
CA LYS A 228 -1.32 -21.33 10.22
C LYS A 228 -2.03 -20.74 11.43
N LEU A 229 -1.97 -19.42 11.57
CA LEU A 229 -2.74 -18.70 12.57
C LEU A 229 -3.91 -17.97 11.94
N PHE A 230 -5.08 -18.08 12.57
CA PHE A 230 -6.21 -17.23 12.27
C PHE A 230 -6.10 -15.98 13.15
N PHE A 231 -5.98 -14.81 12.53
CA PHE A 231 -5.92 -13.54 13.25
C PHE A 231 -7.32 -12.97 13.43
N LYS A 232 -7.70 -12.68 14.69
CA LYS A 232 -8.93 -11.94 14.99
C LYS A 232 -8.69 -10.43 14.83
N ALA A 233 -9.61 -9.76 14.12
CA ALA A 233 -9.56 -8.32 13.83
C ALA A 233 -9.64 -7.40 15.07
N GLU A 234 -10.02 -7.94 16.23
CA GLU A 234 -10.50 -7.18 17.38
C GLU A 234 -9.41 -6.33 18.09
N GLN A 235 -8.14 -6.49 17.74
CA GLN A 235 -7.03 -5.74 18.36
C GLN A 235 -6.72 -4.36 17.74
N LEU A 236 -7.44 -3.91 16.70
CA LEU A 236 -7.15 -2.62 16.03
C LEU A 236 -7.60 -1.36 16.80
N ALA A 237 -8.03 -1.49 18.06
CA ALA A 237 -9.05 -0.61 18.64
C ALA A 237 -8.60 0.74 19.22
N SER A 238 -7.30 1.04 19.43
CA SER A 238 -6.93 2.32 20.09
C SER A 238 -6.61 3.46 19.11
N LYS A 239 -5.67 3.22 18.19
CA LYS A 239 -5.21 4.23 17.21
C LYS A 239 -6.23 4.46 16.09
N ALA A 240 -6.93 3.40 15.66
CA ALA A 240 -7.95 3.48 14.61
C ALA A 240 -9.15 4.34 15.01
N ILE A 241 -9.62 4.21 16.26
CA ILE A 241 -10.74 4.98 16.79
C ILE A 241 -10.36 6.45 16.95
N ALA A 242 -9.18 6.75 17.47
CA ALA A 242 -8.70 8.13 17.63
C ALA A 242 -8.52 8.86 16.29
N GLU A 243 -8.17 8.14 15.22
CA GLU A 243 -7.92 8.71 13.89
C GLU A 243 -9.11 8.57 12.92
N ASN A 244 -10.28 8.09 13.37
CA ASN A 244 -11.45 7.78 12.53
C ASN A 244 -11.09 6.92 11.29
N ILE A 245 -10.24 5.91 11.48
CA ILE A 245 -9.86 4.98 10.42
C ILE A 245 -10.82 3.80 10.47
N HIS A 246 -11.57 3.60 9.38
CA HIS A 246 -12.33 2.37 9.18
C HIS A 246 -11.44 1.34 8.49
N TYR A 247 -11.13 0.26 9.20
CA TYR A 247 -10.44 -0.90 8.62
C TYR A 247 -11.46 -1.91 8.13
N GLU A 248 -11.29 -2.33 6.89
CA GLU A 248 -12.00 -3.46 6.31
C GLU A 248 -11.07 -4.68 6.32
N LYS A 249 -11.59 -5.82 6.80
CA LYS A 249 -10.88 -7.09 6.67
C LYS A 249 -10.91 -7.52 5.21
N VAL A 250 -9.73 -7.78 4.64
CA VAL A 250 -9.58 -8.37 3.32
C VAL A 250 -9.29 -9.86 3.49
N ASP A 251 -10.28 -10.69 3.18
CA ASP A 251 -10.11 -12.13 3.07
C ASP A 251 -9.64 -12.46 1.64
N CYS A 252 -8.37 -12.83 1.48
CA CYS A 252 -7.81 -13.03 0.16
C CYS A 252 -8.22 -14.40 -0.39
N GLY A 253 -9.03 -14.41 -1.44
CA GLY A 253 -9.23 -15.58 -2.29
C GLY A 253 -8.24 -15.60 -3.47
N ASP A 254 -8.14 -16.74 -4.15
CA ASP A 254 -7.48 -16.85 -5.45
C ASP A 254 -8.35 -16.21 -6.55
N VAL A 255 -8.48 -14.88 -6.50
CA VAL A 255 -9.41 -14.09 -7.33
C VAL A 255 -8.69 -12.96 -8.06
N ILE A 256 -9.07 -12.77 -9.32
CA ILE A 256 -8.77 -11.56 -10.09
C ILE A 256 -10.00 -10.67 -10.05
N THR A 257 -9.85 -9.45 -9.55
CA THR A 257 -10.96 -8.51 -9.36
C THR A 257 -10.55 -7.06 -9.65
N SER A 258 -11.46 -6.12 -9.47
CA SER A 258 -11.24 -4.68 -9.58
C SER A 258 -12.12 -3.94 -8.57
N HIS A 259 -11.66 -2.78 -8.08
CA HIS A 259 -12.48 -1.88 -7.29
C HIS A 259 -13.31 -0.96 -8.18
N SER A 260 -14.54 -0.66 -7.77
CA SER A 260 -15.39 0.33 -8.42
C SER A 260 -15.64 1.52 -7.50
N TYR A 261 -15.50 2.72 -8.04
CA TYR A 261 -15.63 3.97 -7.32
C TYR A 261 -16.74 4.80 -7.94
N LYS A 262 -17.65 5.29 -7.09
CA LYS A 262 -18.67 6.26 -7.44
C LYS A 262 -18.51 7.48 -6.56
N ILE A 263 -18.22 8.61 -7.18
CA ILE A 263 -18.19 9.91 -6.54
C ILE A 263 -19.38 10.67 -7.10
N ASN A 264 -20.22 11.23 -6.24
CA ASN A 264 -21.12 12.26 -6.75
C ASN A 264 -20.48 13.59 -6.41
N LEU A 265 -20.45 14.48 -7.37
CA LEU A 265 -20.00 15.84 -7.20
C LEU A 265 -21.24 16.70 -7.42
N PRO A 266 -21.72 17.47 -6.44
CA PRO A 266 -22.63 18.57 -6.71
C PRO A 266 -21.79 19.63 -7.39
N LEU A 267 -21.48 19.41 -8.67
CA LEU A 267 -20.92 20.44 -9.51
C LEU A 267 -22.01 21.51 -9.59
N GLY A 268 -21.70 22.73 -9.15
CA GLY A 268 -22.54 23.89 -9.45
C GLY A 268 -22.66 24.04 -10.97
N GLU A 269 -23.48 24.98 -11.45
CA GLU A 269 -23.52 25.25 -12.90
C GLU A 269 -22.10 25.48 -13.42
N PRO A 270 -21.64 24.70 -14.42
CA PRO A 270 -20.25 24.76 -14.86
C PRO A 270 -19.99 26.13 -15.46
N ASP A 271 -19.10 26.92 -14.84
CA ASP A 271 -18.55 28.10 -15.50
C ASP A 271 -17.69 27.60 -16.66
N ILE A 272 -18.20 27.77 -17.88
CA ILE A 272 -17.73 27.19 -19.16
C ILE A 272 -16.26 27.60 -19.49
N THR A 273 -15.65 28.44 -18.66
CA THR A 273 -14.25 28.86 -18.76
C THR A 273 -13.28 28.17 -17.77
N SER A 274 -13.78 27.39 -16.80
CA SER A 274 -12.98 26.94 -15.66
C SER A 274 -12.67 25.43 -15.66
N ARG A 275 -11.42 25.08 -15.33
CA ARG A 275 -11.11 23.76 -14.78
C ARG A 275 -11.82 23.68 -13.43
N GLU A 276 -12.80 22.79 -13.29
CA GLU A 276 -13.43 22.57 -11.99
C GLU A 276 -12.45 21.82 -11.07
N GLU A 277 -11.93 22.56 -10.10
CA GLU A 277 -11.12 22.04 -9.00
C GLU A 277 -12.00 22.05 -7.74
N LEU A 278 -12.13 20.89 -7.10
CA LEU A 278 -12.78 20.78 -5.79
C LEU A 278 -11.70 20.71 -4.73
N THR A 279 -11.83 21.53 -3.69
CA THR A 279 -11.02 21.36 -2.48
C THR A 279 -11.35 20.03 -1.80
N ILE A 280 -10.38 19.48 -1.07
CA ILE A 280 -10.59 18.29 -0.25
C ILE A 280 -11.72 18.51 0.78
N GLU A 281 -11.84 19.73 1.33
CA GLU A 281 -12.91 20.09 2.26
C GLU A 281 -14.30 19.97 1.61
N GLN A 282 -14.45 20.46 0.37
CA GLN A 282 -15.68 20.30 -0.40
C GLN A 282 -16.01 18.82 -0.62
N LEU A 283 -15.03 17.96 -0.97
CA LEU A 283 -15.28 16.52 -1.11
C LEU A 283 -15.77 15.89 0.20
N ASN A 284 -15.14 16.22 1.32
CA ASN A 284 -15.52 15.66 2.61
C ASN A 284 -16.97 15.99 2.97
N ASN A 285 -17.41 17.21 2.73
CA ASN A 285 -18.80 17.61 2.97
C ASN A 285 -19.78 16.83 2.08
N ILE A 286 -19.40 16.56 0.84
CA ILE A 286 -20.22 15.77 -0.10
C ILE A 286 -20.31 14.30 0.32
N LEU A 287 -19.21 13.72 0.81
CA LEU A 287 -19.17 12.32 1.26
C LEU A 287 -19.86 12.13 2.61
N LYS A 288 -19.83 13.14 3.50
CA LYS A 288 -20.52 13.11 4.80
C LYS A 288 -22.04 13.29 4.69
N ASN A 289 -22.52 14.06 3.71
CA ASN A 289 -23.95 14.30 3.49
C ASN A 289 -24.65 13.17 2.68
N ARG A 290 -24.10 11.95 2.75
CA ARG A 290 -24.67 10.73 2.20
C ARG A 290 -24.91 9.72 3.32
N GLU A 291 -26.04 9.90 3.99
CA GLU A 291 -26.81 8.77 4.51
C GLU A 291 -27.71 8.22 3.40
#